data_AF-A0A953S896-F1
#
_entry.id   AF-A0A953S896-F1
#
_cell.length_a   1.000
_cell.length_b   1.000
_cell.length_c   1.000
_cell.angle_alpha   90.00
_cell.angle_beta   90.00
_cell.angle_gamma   90.00
#
_symmetry.space_group_name_H-M   'P 1'
#
loop_
_entity.id
_entity.type
_entity.pdbx_description
1 polymer ?
#
loop_
_entity_poly.entity_id
_entity_poly.type
_entity_poly.pdbx_seq_one_letter_code
_entity_poly.pdbx_strand_id
1 'polypeptide(L)'
;MARLALDQAYPGISFRRKSRNWCARLMRWPAECIHLETGHSWMATVIPDTLYLRGKAAPRRSPSRPEVSVCLDCLAGLLQAELAAYPGRVVAFEPDGETFTQYFFVGCDDFAAAGLRPEVAAAIQKRVEKFSGACSDCGRPATWLWISRREVSSLDQTERIEESPGAVYCAKHGAAKLCEALGKVDEANLFYVNVPYGDSGAYVWI
;
A
#
# COMPACT_ATOMS: atom_id res chain seq x y z
N MET A 1 -7.64 -26.29 1.86
CA MET A 1 -6.46 -25.39 1.98
C MET A 1 -6.36 -24.94 3.42
N ALA A 2 -5.17 -25.00 4.02
CA ALA A 2 -4.96 -24.51 5.39
C ALA A 2 -5.31 -23.02 5.45
N ARG A 3 -6.12 -22.61 6.42
CA ARG A 3 -6.53 -21.20 6.59
C ARG A 3 -5.64 -20.59 7.66
N LEU A 4 -4.94 -19.52 7.34
CA LEU A 4 -4.16 -18.78 8.34
C LEU A 4 -5.13 -18.09 9.30
N ALA A 5 -4.89 -18.23 10.61
CA ALA A 5 -5.71 -17.58 11.61
C ALA A 5 -5.43 -16.06 11.63
N LEU A 6 -6.43 -15.24 12.02
CA LEU A 6 -6.33 -13.78 11.96
C LEU A 6 -5.22 -13.23 12.86
N ASP A 7 -5.04 -13.81 14.05
CA ASP A 7 -3.99 -13.48 15.01
C ASP A 7 -2.58 -13.83 14.50
N GLN A 8 -2.48 -14.87 13.68
CA GLN A 8 -1.23 -15.23 12.99
C GLN A 8 -0.97 -14.34 11.78
N ALA A 9 -2.02 -13.97 11.04
CA ALA A 9 -1.93 -13.12 9.85
C ALA A 9 -1.65 -11.65 10.19
N TYR A 10 -2.19 -11.17 11.31
CA TYR A 10 -2.18 -9.77 11.74
C TYR A 10 -1.88 -9.67 13.24
N PRO A 11 -0.63 -9.96 13.65
CA PRO A 11 -0.24 -9.88 15.05
C PRO A 11 -0.44 -8.46 15.57
N GLY A 12 -1.04 -8.33 16.76
CA GLY A 12 -1.31 -7.03 17.40
C GLY A 12 -2.63 -6.37 17.01
N ILE A 13 -3.37 -6.89 16.03
CA ILE A 13 -4.70 -6.38 15.67
C ILE A 13 -5.78 -7.23 16.33
N SER A 14 -6.64 -6.58 17.10
CA SER A 14 -7.85 -7.18 17.66
C SER A 14 -9.03 -7.00 16.71
N PHE A 15 -9.75 -8.10 16.43
CA PHE A 15 -10.89 -8.12 15.52
C PHE A 15 -12.21 -8.31 16.25
N ARG A 16 -13.25 -7.63 15.77
CA ARG A 16 -14.62 -7.71 16.30
C ARG A 16 -15.14 -9.13 16.23
N ARG A 17 -15.86 -9.58 17.28
CA ARG A 17 -16.52 -10.89 17.27
C ARG A 17 -17.68 -10.93 16.27
N LYS A 18 -18.42 -9.82 16.13
CA LYS A 18 -19.59 -9.71 15.26
C LYS A 18 -19.25 -9.88 13.77
N SER A 19 -18.12 -9.32 13.32
CA SER A 19 -17.60 -9.48 11.95
C SER A 19 -16.99 -10.86 11.68
N ARG A 20 -17.03 -11.78 12.65
CA ARG A 20 -16.45 -13.13 12.57
C ARG A 20 -17.49 -14.24 12.78
N ASN A 21 -18.76 -13.88 12.91
CA ASN A 21 -19.85 -14.82 13.13
C ASN A 21 -20.15 -15.65 11.88
N TRP A 22 -21.02 -16.65 12.02
CA TRP A 22 -21.34 -17.57 10.92
C TRP A 22 -21.96 -16.84 9.71
N CYS A 23 -22.78 -15.82 9.95
CA CYS A 23 -23.38 -15.00 8.90
C CYS A 23 -22.32 -14.20 8.12
N ALA A 24 -21.39 -13.54 8.81
CA ALA A 24 -20.28 -12.82 8.17
C ALA A 24 -19.41 -13.75 7.31
N ARG A 25 -19.17 -14.98 7.77
CA ARG A 25 -18.44 -16.00 6.99
C ARG A 25 -19.19 -16.42 5.73
N LEU A 26 -20.52 -16.51 5.81
CA LEU A 26 -21.38 -16.90 4.69
C LEU A 26 -21.45 -15.77 3.64
N MET A 27 -21.53 -14.52 4.10
CA MET A 27 -21.53 -13.31 3.27
C MET A 27 -20.14 -12.89 2.79
N ARG A 28 -19.08 -13.59 3.23
CA ARG A 28 -17.67 -13.26 2.95
C ARG A 28 -17.29 -11.83 3.36
N TRP A 29 -17.86 -11.33 4.45
CA TRP A 29 -17.48 -10.03 4.97
C TRP A 29 -16.09 -10.10 5.62
N PRO A 30 -15.20 -9.12 5.35
CA PRO A 30 -13.88 -9.07 5.96
C PRO A 30 -13.99 -8.91 7.48
N ALA A 31 -13.00 -9.42 8.21
CA ALA A 31 -12.96 -9.20 9.66
C ALA A 31 -12.57 -7.75 9.94
N GLU A 32 -13.33 -7.08 10.78
CA GLU A 32 -13.12 -5.67 11.13
C GLU A 32 -12.32 -5.54 12.42
N CYS A 33 -11.37 -4.60 12.47
CA CYS A 33 -10.70 -4.25 13.71
C CYS A 33 -11.68 -3.63 14.72
N ILE A 34 -11.41 -3.79 16.02
CA ILE A 34 -12.30 -3.32 17.08
C ILE A 34 -12.52 -1.79 17.08
N HIS A 35 -11.56 -1.01 16.58
CA HIS A 35 -11.62 0.45 16.60
C HIS A 35 -12.73 1.03 15.70
N LEU A 36 -13.11 0.30 14.64
CA LEU A 36 -14.18 0.71 13.73
C LEU A 36 -15.56 0.78 14.43
N GLU A 37 -15.74 0.20 15.62
CA GLU A 37 -16.99 0.35 16.40
C GLU A 37 -17.22 1.78 16.90
N THR A 38 -16.15 2.55 17.05
CA THR A 38 -16.20 3.86 17.73
C THR A 38 -16.46 5.04 16.78
N GLY A 39 -16.91 4.76 15.55
CA GLY A 39 -17.30 5.80 14.58
C GLY A 39 -16.12 6.49 13.89
N HIS A 40 -15.05 5.75 13.60
CA HIS A 40 -13.95 6.30 12.81
C HIS A 40 -14.45 6.69 11.42
N SER A 41 -14.13 7.91 10.97
CA SER A 41 -14.35 8.40 9.60
C SER A 41 -13.41 7.76 8.57
N TRP A 42 -12.57 6.84 9.01
CA TRP A 42 -11.50 6.27 8.23
C TRP A 42 -11.50 4.74 8.35
N MET A 43 -11.59 4.06 7.20
CA MET A 43 -11.53 2.61 7.09
C MET A 43 -10.75 2.19 5.84
N ALA A 44 -9.96 1.13 5.94
CA ALA A 44 -9.33 0.47 4.81
C ALA A 44 -9.58 -1.02 4.80
N THR A 45 -9.94 -1.59 3.64
CA THR A 45 -9.91 -3.04 3.46
C THR A 45 -8.54 -3.46 2.92
N VAL A 46 -7.81 -4.21 3.75
CA VAL A 46 -6.53 -4.82 3.39
C VAL A 46 -6.83 -6.13 2.68
N ILE A 47 -6.37 -6.23 1.44
CA ILE A 47 -6.38 -7.47 0.67
C ILE A 47 -4.94 -7.92 0.52
N PRO A 48 -4.41 -8.63 1.52
CA PRO A 48 -3.05 -9.10 1.46
C PRO A 48 -2.93 -10.21 0.42
N ASP A 49 -1.72 -10.36 -0.14
CA ASP A 49 -1.32 -11.55 -0.88
C ASP A 49 -2.17 -11.88 -2.12
N THR A 50 -3.02 -10.95 -2.60
CA THR A 50 -3.81 -11.12 -3.82
C THR A 50 -3.56 -9.94 -4.74
N LEU A 51 -3.13 -10.24 -5.95
CA LEU A 51 -3.00 -9.27 -7.01
C LEU A 51 -4.17 -9.41 -7.98
N TYR A 52 -4.92 -8.34 -8.22
CA TYR A 52 -6.00 -8.38 -9.21
C TYR A 52 -5.45 -8.02 -10.59
N LEU A 53 -5.26 -9.04 -11.44
CA LEU A 53 -4.82 -8.92 -12.82
C LEU A 53 -6.03 -8.75 -13.75
N ARG A 54 -6.30 -7.54 -14.26
CA ARG A 54 -7.43 -7.30 -15.20
C ARG A 54 -8.76 -7.88 -14.68
N GLY A 55 -9.04 -7.69 -13.38
CA GLY A 55 -10.22 -8.23 -12.69
C GLY A 55 -10.11 -9.69 -12.25
N LYS A 56 -9.00 -10.39 -12.51
CA LYS A 56 -8.76 -11.76 -12.01
C LYS A 56 -7.88 -11.76 -10.77
N ALA A 57 -8.36 -12.33 -9.69
CA ALA A 57 -7.56 -12.53 -8.48
C ALA A 57 -6.43 -13.55 -8.74
N ALA A 58 -5.19 -13.15 -8.49
CA ALA A 58 -4.00 -13.99 -8.53
C ALA A 58 -3.39 -14.05 -7.13
N PRO A 59 -3.63 -15.13 -6.36
CA PRO A 59 -3.01 -15.32 -5.05
C PRO A 59 -1.49 -15.44 -5.20
N ARG A 60 -0.75 -14.70 -4.36
CA ARG A 60 0.71 -14.68 -4.36
C ARG A 60 1.31 -15.55 -3.26
N ARG A 61 0.53 -15.89 -2.22
CA ARG A 61 0.95 -16.73 -1.07
C ARG A 61 0.04 -17.95 -0.88
N SER A 62 0.62 -19.04 -0.36
CA SER A 62 -0.13 -20.19 0.14
C SER A 62 0.41 -20.59 1.53
N PRO A 63 -0.38 -20.48 2.62
CA PRO A 63 -1.74 -19.97 2.66
C PRO A 63 -1.79 -18.44 2.51
N SER A 64 -2.83 -17.90 1.86
CA SER A 64 -3.07 -16.46 1.80
C SER A 64 -3.54 -15.92 3.14
N ARG A 65 -3.11 -14.71 3.49
CA ARG A 65 -3.71 -13.98 4.60
C ARG A 65 -5.17 -13.62 4.27
N PRO A 66 -6.09 -13.65 5.25
CA PRO A 66 -7.48 -13.27 5.04
C PRO A 66 -7.64 -11.77 4.87
N GLU A 67 -8.64 -11.33 4.09
CA GLU A 67 -9.02 -9.91 3.97
C GLU A 67 -9.55 -9.37 5.30
N VAL A 68 -9.19 -8.12 5.62
CA VAL A 68 -9.61 -7.45 6.85
C VAL A 68 -9.92 -5.98 6.60
N SER A 69 -10.82 -5.42 7.39
CA SER A 69 -11.10 -3.99 7.41
C SER A 69 -10.53 -3.37 8.68
N VAL A 70 -9.71 -2.34 8.54
CA VAL A 70 -8.92 -1.76 9.63
C VAL A 70 -9.07 -0.23 9.67
N CYS A 71 -8.90 0.36 10.84
CA CYS A 71 -8.75 1.80 10.98
C CYS A 71 -7.36 2.28 10.51
N LEU A 72 -7.17 3.60 10.46
CA LEU A 72 -5.92 4.23 10.03
C LEU A 72 -4.72 3.79 10.87
N ASP A 73 -4.85 3.78 12.19
CA ASP A 73 -3.75 3.38 13.09
C ASP A 73 -3.34 1.93 12.87
N CYS A 74 -4.32 1.03 12.74
CA CYS A 74 -4.07 -0.37 12.43
C CYS A 74 -3.42 -0.53 11.04
N LEU A 75 -3.87 0.24 10.03
CA LEU A 75 -3.24 0.20 8.71
C LEU A 75 -1.80 0.72 8.77
N ALA A 76 -1.57 1.87 9.41
CA ALA A 76 -0.25 2.48 9.52
C ALA A 76 0.74 1.53 10.22
N GLY A 77 0.31 0.85 11.29
CA GLY A 77 1.12 -0.17 11.95
C GLY A 77 1.49 -1.35 11.03
N LEU A 78 0.54 -1.83 10.22
CA LEU A 78 0.80 -2.88 9.23
C LEU A 78 1.75 -2.39 8.14
N LEU A 79 1.42 -1.26 7.50
CA LEU A 79 2.16 -0.69 6.40
C LEU A 79 3.59 -0.37 6.80
N GLN A 80 3.80 0.31 7.91
CA GLN A 80 5.13 0.77 8.31
C GLN A 80 6.10 -0.41 8.47
N ALA A 81 5.65 -1.51 9.09
CA ALA A 81 6.48 -2.69 9.28
C ALA A 81 6.77 -3.40 7.95
N GLU A 82 5.74 -3.66 7.14
CA GLU A 82 5.86 -4.37 5.86
C GLU A 82 6.72 -3.59 4.85
N LEU A 83 6.50 -2.28 4.76
CA LEU A 83 7.22 -1.38 3.86
C LEU A 83 8.68 -1.20 4.28
N ALA A 84 8.97 -1.16 5.58
CA ALA A 84 10.34 -1.08 6.07
C ALA A 84 11.10 -2.40 5.86
N ALA A 85 10.40 -3.54 5.81
CA ALA A 85 10.98 -4.85 5.54
C ALA A 85 11.15 -5.16 4.05
N TYR A 86 10.50 -4.41 3.16
CA TYR A 86 10.60 -4.62 1.72
C TYR A 86 12.04 -4.39 1.21
N PRO A 87 12.68 -5.40 0.60
CA PRO A 87 14.08 -5.30 0.17
C PRO A 87 14.26 -4.54 -1.15
N GLY A 88 13.17 -4.33 -1.89
CA GLY A 88 13.20 -3.70 -3.21
C GLY A 88 13.28 -2.18 -3.18
N ARG A 89 13.20 -1.61 -4.38
CA ARG A 89 13.21 -0.16 -4.62
C ARG A 89 11.80 0.35 -4.85
N VAL A 90 11.54 1.57 -4.40
CA VAL A 90 10.20 2.15 -4.37
C VAL A 90 10.19 3.52 -5.00
N VAL A 91 9.15 3.80 -5.80
CA VAL A 91 8.75 5.16 -6.19
C VAL A 91 7.36 5.42 -5.61
N ALA A 92 7.30 6.19 -4.53
CA ALA A 92 6.08 6.53 -3.84
C ALA A 92 5.65 7.95 -4.23
N PHE A 93 4.37 8.12 -4.54
CA PHE A 93 3.76 9.44 -4.69
C PHE A 93 3.08 9.83 -3.39
N GLU A 94 3.01 11.12 -3.08
CA GLU A 94 2.28 11.59 -1.91
C GLU A 94 0.77 11.33 -2.04
N PRO A 95 0.07 10.89 -1.00
CA PRO A 95 -1.38 10.86 -0.99
C PRO A 95 -2.07 12.20 -1.24
N ASP A 96 -3.13 12.18 -2.05
CA ASP A 96 -4.05 13.30 -2.23
C ASP A 96 -5.43 12.91 -1.70
N GLY A 97 -6.09 13.83 -1.00
CA GLY A 97 -7.43 13.64 -0.44
C GLY A 97 -8.57 13.90 -1.44
N GLU A 98 -8.34 14.64 -2.53
CA GLU A 98 -9.38 14.98 -3.52
C GLU A 98 -9.42 14.01 -4.71
N THR A 99 -8.25 13.60 -5.20
CA THR A 99 -8.08 12.62 -6.27
C THR A 99 -7.15 11.50 -5.82
N PHE A 100 -7.70 10.54 -5.08
CA PHE A 100 -6.89 9.49 -4.47
C PHE A 100 -6.14 8.68 -5.52
N THR A 101 -4.82 8.75 -5.42
CA THR A 101 -3.92 8.34 -6.47
C THR A 101 -3.20 7.06 -6.07
N GLN A 102 -3.12 6.16 -7.04
CA GLN A 102 -2.43 4.88 -6.92
C GLN A 102 -0.96 5.10 -6.50
N TYR A 103 -0.52 4.47 -5.41
CA TYR A 103 0.91 4.33 -5.11
C TYR A 103 1.38 3.00 -5.69
N PHE A 104 2.57 2.99 -6.29
CA PHE A 104 3.12 1.80 -6.91
C PHE A 104 4.36 1.35 -6.17
N PHE A 105 4.31 0.12 -5.74
CA PHE A 105 5.45 -0.60 -5.19
C PHE A 105 5.53 -1.92 -5.93
N VAL A 106 6.10 -1.89 -7.12
CA VAL A 106 6.22 -3.12 -7.89
C VAL A 106 7.48 -3.15 -8.71
N GLY A 107 8.07 -4.34 -8.81
CA GLY A 107 8.82 -4.69 -10.00
C GLY A 107 7.96 -4.51 -11.26
N CYS A 108 8.62 -4.16 -12.36
CA CYS A 108 7.99 -3.84 -13.65
C CYS A 108 6.88 -4.82 -14.08
N ASP A 109 7.03 -6.11 -13.75
CA ASP A 109 6.15 -7.18 -14.20
C ASP A 109 4.70 -7.08 -13.68
N ASP A 110 4.45 -6.40 -12.54
CA ASP A 110 3.09 -6.17 -12.05
C ASP A 110 2.58 -4.73 -12.25
N PHE A 111 3.13 -3.95 -13.18
CA PHE A 111 2.53 -2.66 -13.58
C PHE A 111 1.27 -2.86 -14.43
N ALA A 112 1.33 -3.73 -15.44
CA ALA A 112 0.19 -4.05 -16.29
C ALA A 112 -0.96 -4.71 -15.49
N ALA A 113 -0.60 -5.47 -14.46
CA ALA A 113 -1.50 -6.11 -13.52
C ALA A 113 -2.50 -5.14 -12.91
N ALA A 114 -1.99 -4.01 -12.44
CA ALA A 114 -2.78 -3.04 -11.70
C ALA A 114 -3.32 -1.91 -12.57
N GLY A 115 -3.36 -2.13 -13.88
CA GLY A 115 -4.01 -1.21 -14.80
C GLY A 115 -3.23 0.08 -15.05
N LEU A 116 -1.92 0.11 -14.78
CA LEU A 116 -1.10 1.23 -15.25
C LEU A 116 -1.12 1.31 -16.77
N ARG A 117 -1.29 2.53 -17.29
CA ARG A 117 -1.03 2.77 -18.70
C ARG A 117 0.46 2.52 -18.99
N PRO A 118 0.81 1.94 -20.15
CA PRO A 118 2.21 1.59 -20.48
C PRO A 118 3.20 2.73 -20.31
N GLU A 119 2.81 3.96 -20.65
CA GLU A 119 3.64 5.16 -20.53
C GLU A 119 3.91 5.56 -19.07
N VAL A 120 2.94 5.37 -18.16
CA VAL A 120 3.10 5.61 -16.73
C VAL A 120 4.01 4.55 -16.12
N ALA A 121 3.79 3.29 -16.50
CA ALA A 121 4.63 2.16 -16.13
C ALA A 121 6.10 2.39 -16.54
N ALA A 122 6.34 2.82 -17.79
CA ALA A 122 7.68 3.12 -18.29
C ALA A 122 8.34 4.30 -17.55
N ALA A 123 7.59 5.38 -17.30
CA ALA A 123 8.09 6.53 -16.54
C ALA A 123 8.52 6.14 -15.11
N ILE A 124 7.68 5.36 -14.41
CA ILE A 124 7.99 4.87 -13.06
C ILE A 124 9.19 3.92 -13.09
N GLN A 125 9.26 2.99 -14.05
CA GLN A 125 10.40 2.08 -14.19
C GLN A 125 11.72 2.85 -14.36
N LYS A 126 11.74 3.84 -15.25
CA LYS A 126 12.90 4.69 -15.49
C LYS A 126 13.35 5.40 -14.21
N ARG A 127 12.41 5.82 -13.36
CA ARG A 127 12.72 6.38 -12.04
C ARG A 127 13.30 5.34 -11.09
N VAL A 128 12.65 4.18 -10.97
CA VAL A 128 13.09 3.05 -10.13
C VAL A 128 14.53 2.65 -10.47
N GLU A 129 14.94 2.66 -11.73
CA GLU A 129 16.30 2.27 -12.13
C GLU A 129 17.32 3.38 -11.81
N LYS A 130 16.94 4.66 -11.94
CA LYS A 130 17.89 5.79 -11.93
C LYS A 130 18.19 6.41 -10.58
N PHE A 131 17.26 6.42 -9.61
CA PHE A 131 17.54 7.14 -8.35
C PHE A 131 18.69 6.46 -7.60
N SER A 132 19.41 7.18 -6.74
CA SER A 132 20.46 6.59 -5.91
C SER A 132 20.84 7.59 -4.82
N GLY A 133 21.80 7.22 -3.98
CA GLY A 133 22.35 8.10 -2.95
C GLY A 133 21.90 7.73 -1.55
N ALA A 134 22.05 8.69 -0.66
CA ALA A 134 21.79 8.53 0.76
C ALA A 134 20.43 9.10 1.14
N CYS A 135 19.77 8.46 2.09
CA CYS A 135 18.54 8.91 2.71
C CYS A 135 18.71 10.33 3.26
N SER A 136 17.81 11.22 2.88
CA SER A 136 17.81 12.63 3.29
C SER A 136 17.82 12.82 4.81
N ASP A 137 17.29 11.86 5.58
CA ASP A 137 17.12 12.00 7.03
C ASP A 137 18.26 11.36 7.85
N CYS A 138 18.95 10.34 7.32
CA CYS A 138 19.88 9.55 8.13
C CYS A 138 21.14 9.06 7.42
N GLY A 139 21.35 9.41 6.16
CA GLY A 139 22.56 9.04 5.43
C GLY A 139 22.68 7.57 5.00
N ARG A 140 21.77 6.68 5.45
CA ARG A 140 21.74 5.27 5.00
C ARG A 140 21.42 5.17 3.50
N PRO A 141 21.81 4.09 2.80
CA PRO A 141 21.45 3.90 1.40
C PRO A 141 19.95 4.08 1.15
N ALA A 142 19.61 4.90 0.16
CA ALA A 142 18.22 5.15 -0.21
C ALA A 142 17.67 4.02 -1.08
N THR A 143 16.49 3.54 -0.74
CA THR A 143 15.72 2.55 -1.51
C THR A 143 14.35 3.09 -1.92
N TRP A 144 14.03 4.32 -1.54
CA TRP A 144 12.75 4.98 -1.82
C TRP A 144 13.00 6.32 -2.50
N LEU A 145 12.21 6.60 -3.53
CA LEU A 145 12.01 7.92 -4.10
C LEU A 145 10.59 8.36 -3.78
N TRP A 146 10.46 9.47 -3.06
CA TRP A 146 9.20 10.12 -2.74
C TRP A 146 8.96 11.29 -3.69
N ILE A 147 7.79 11.37 -4.30
CA ILE A 147 7.39 12.46 -5.19
C ILE A 147 6.15 13.12 -4.61
N SER A 148 6.24 14.41 -4.28
CA SER A 148 5.12 15.16 -3.70
C SER A 148 4.03 15.48 -4.73
N ARG A 149 2.82 15.79 -4.27
CA ARG A 149 1.72 16.21 -5.16
C ARG A 149 1.98 17.56 -5.83
N ARG A 150 2.88 18.37 -5.25
CA ARG A 150 3.35 19.64 -5.85
C ARG A 150 4.22 19.38 -7.08
N GLU A 151 5.01 18.31 -7.04
CA GLU A 151 5.88 17.89 -8.14
C GLU A 151 5.11 17.11 -9.21
N VAL A 152 4.21 16.21 -8.82
CA VAL A 152 3.36 15.44 -9.73
C VAL A 152 1.95 15.40 -9.16
N SER A 153 1.03 16.17 -9.75
CA SER A 153 -0.34 16.24 -9.26
C SER A 153 -1.15 15.00 -9.67
N SER A 154 -0.95 14.51 -10.90
CA SER A 154 -1.60 13.32 -11.44
C SER A 154 -0.59 12.37 -12.07
N LEU A 155 -0.89 11.06 -12.04
CA LEU A 155 -0.14 10.03 -12.76
C LEU A 155 -0.20 10.17 -14.28
N ASP A 156 -1.11 11.00 -14.79
CA ASP A 156 -1.17 11.36 -16.20
C ASP A 156 0.01 12.23 -16.66
N GLN A 157 0.71 12.88 -15.72
CA GLN A 157 1.83 13.76 -16.00
C GLN A 157 3.13 12.94 -16.14
N THR A 158 3.19 12.04 -17.12
CA THR A 158 4.33 11.12 -17.34
C THR A 158 5.66 11.85 -17.44
N GLU A 159 5.73 12.96 -18.16
CA GLU A 159 6.94 13.82 -18.25
C GLU A 159 7.38 14.30 -16.86
N ARG A 160 6.43 14.78 -16.04
CA ARG A 160 6.74 15.21 -14.67
C ARG A 160 7.16 14.05 -13.78
N ILE A 161 6.61 12.85 -13.94
CA ILE A 161 7.06 11.65 -13.22
C ILE A 161 8.54 11.38 -13.51
N GLU A 162 8.95 11.48 -14.78
CA GLU A 162 10.33 11.21 -15.19
C GLU A 162 11.33 12.25 -14.68
N GLU A 163 10.92 13.52 -14.69
CA GLU A 163 11.81 14.66 -14.44
C GLU A 163 11.83 15.13 -12.99
N SER A 164 10.78 14.86 -12.21
CA SER A 164 10.68 15.36 -10.84
C SER A 164 11.89 14.96 -10.01
N PRO A 165 12.47 15.88 -9.21
CA PRO A 165 13.63 15.55 -8.39
C PRO A 165 13.25 14.50 -7.34
N GLY A 166 12.13 14.70 -6.66
CA GLY A 166 11.71 13.90 -5.53
C GLY A 166 12.69 13.97 -4.35
N ALA A 167 12.33 13.30 -3.26
CA ALA A 167 13.17 13.13 -2.08
C ALA A 167 13.52 11.65 -1.90
N VAL A 168 14.77 11.36 -1.54
CA VAL A 168 15.25 9.98 -1.42
C VAL A 168 15.31 9.55 0.04
N TYR A 169 14.77 8.38 0.35
CA TYR A 169 14.70 7.84 1.71
C TYR A 169 15.20 6.39 1.77
N CYS A 170 15.68 5.96 2.94
CA CYS A 170 15.83 4.54 3.23
C CYS A 170 14.45 3.94 3.54
N ALA A 171 14.31 2.62 3.47
CA ALA A 171 13.04 1.92 3.68
C ALA A 171 12.27 2.36 4.93
N LYS A 172 12.98 2.55 6.05
CA LYS A 172 12.37 3.01 7.32
C LYS A 172 11.75 4.40 7.20
N HIS A 173 12.49 5.38 6.66
CA HIS A 173 12.00 6.76 6.56
C HIS A 173 10.98 6.93 5.43
N GLY A 174 11.12 6.20 4.33
CA GLY A 174 10.11 6.16 3.28
C GLY A 174 8.77 5.62 3.77
N ALA A 175 8.78 4.50 4.49
CA ALA A 175 7.58 3.92 5.11
C ALA A 175 6.94 4.87 6.13
N ALA A 176 7.76 5.52 6.97
CA ALA A 176 7.28 6.52 7.92
C ALA A 176 6.65 7.73 7.21
N LYS A 177 7.25 8.21 6.12
CA LYS A 177 6.74 9.33 5.32
C LYS A 177 5.38 9.02 4.70
N LEU A 178 5.19 7.80 4.19
CA LEU A 178 3.89 7.38 3.69
C LEU A 178 2.82 7.36 4.79
N CYS A 179 3.15 6.79 5.95
CA CYS A 179 2.22 6.72 7.08
C CYS A 179 1.87 8.12 7.60
N GLU A 180 2.85 9.04 7.68
CA GLU A 180 2.62 10.44 8.01
C GLU A 180 1.67 11.12 7.02
N ALA A 181 1.83 10.85 5.72
CA ALA A 181 0.98 11.45 4.70
C ALA A 181 -0.45 10.87 4.71
N LEU A 182 -0.62 9.57 4.95
CA LEU A 182 -1.94 8.96 5.17
C LEU A 182 -2.62 9.53 6.42
N GLY A 183 -1.84 9.86 7.46
CA GLY A 183 -2.28 10.55 8.67
C GLY A 183 -2.93 11.92 8.45
N LYS A 184 -2.72 12.53 7.28
CA LYS A 184 -3.25 13.86 6.92
C LYS A 184 -4.56 13.77 6.13
N VAL A 185 -5.05 12.56 5.87
CA VAL A 185 -6.32 12.33 5.17
C VAL A 185 -7.42 12.21 6.21
N ASP A 186 -8.23 13.25 6.36
CA ASP A 186 -9.24 13.38 7.43
C ASP A 186 -10.35 12.32 7.35
N GLU A 187 -10.77 11.97 6.12
CA GLU A 187 -11.78 10.96 5.86
C GLU A 187 -11.36 10.09 4.66
N ALA A 188 -11.46 8.76 4.82
CA ALA A 188 -11.27 7.85 3.69
C ALA A 188 -12.01 6.53 3.91
N ASN A 189 -12.67 6.07 2.86
CA ASN A 189 -13.07 4.67 2.74
C ASN A 189 -12.15 4.02 1.69
N LEU A 190 -10.98 3.58 2.11
CA LEU A 190 -10.07 2.87 1.21
C LEU A 190 -10.64 1.48 0.93
N PHE A 191 -11.02 1.24 -0.32
CA PHE A 191 -11.60 -0.04 -0.69
C PHE A 191 -10.55 -1.13 -0.77
N TYR A 192 -9.33 -0.85 -1.22
CA TYR A 192 -8.31 -1.90 -1.38
C TYR A 192 -6.89 -1.39 -1.11
N VAL A 193 -6.26 -1.96 -0.08
CA VAL A 193 -4.83 -1.78 0.17
C VAL A 193 -4.13 -3.13 0.03
N ASN A 194 -3.20 -3.19 -0.91
CA ASN A 194 -2.25 -4.29 -1.00
C ASN A 194 -0.96 -3.88 -0.28
N VAL A 195 -0.38 -4.80 0.50
CA VAL A 195 0.92 -4.60 1.16
C VAL A 195 2.00 -5.37 0.39
N PRO A 196 3.27 -4.92 0.41
CA PRO A 196 4.34 -5.70 -0.21
C PRO A 196 4.35 -7.14 0.30
N TYR A 197 4.53 -8.08 -0.61
CA TYR A 197 4.70 -9.49 -0.34
C TYR A 197 5.86 -10.04 -1.18
N GLY A 198 6.91 -10.51 -0.51
CA GLY A 198 8.13 -10.95 -1.19
C GLY A 198 8.75 -9.80 -1.99
N ASP A 199 8.89 -9.99 -3.30
CA ASP A 199 9.51 -9.01 -4.21
C ASP A 199 8.50 -8.03 -4.85
N SER A 200 7.20 -8.23 -4.64
CA SER A 200 6.14 -7.43 -5.25
C SER A 200 5.19 -6.87 -4.21
N GLY A 201 4.81 -5.61 -4.32
CA GLY A 201 3.53 -5.15 -3.81
C GLY A 201 3.56 -3.77 -3.18
N ALA A 202 2.55 -3.00 -3.54
CA ALA A 202 1.66 -2.17 -2.75
C ALA A 202 0.96 -1.25 -3.76
N TYR A 203 -0.35 -1.30 -3.67
CA TYR A 203 -1.32 -0.64 -4.52
C TYR A 203 -2.39 -0.14 -3.57
N VAL A 204 -2.62 1.16 -3.54
CA VAL A 204 -3.76 1.74 -2.85
C VAL A 204 -4.74 2.17 -3.93
N TRP A 205 -5.91 1.56 -3.91
CA TRP A 205 -7.02 1.90 -4.79
C TRP A 205 -8.23 2.30 -3.94
N ILE A 206 -8.76 3.50 -4.21
CA ILE A 206 -10.12 3.90 -3.83
C ILE A 206 -11.02 3.74 -5.05
#